data_AF-A0A949GQ96-F1
#
_entry.id   AF-A0A949GQ96-F1
#
_cell.length_a   1.000
_cell.length_b   1.000
_cell.length_c   1.000
_cell.angle_alpha   90.00
_cell.angle_beta   90.00
_cell.angle_gamma   90.00
#
_symmetry.space_group_name_H-M   'P 1'
#
loop_
_entity.id
_entity.type
_entity.pdbx_description
1 polymer ?
#
loop_
_entity_poly.entity_id
_entity_poly.type
_entity_poly.pdbx_seq_one_letter_code
_entity_poly.pdbx_strand_id
1 'polypeptide(L)'
;MTPVANAPRRYFIELMLAMALYAAALFVRHGWFHHTGDPELRLVIMLLPILPVFLAALAIYRFYYRMDEMHRLQTLESLAFSAGVTALFAISW
;
A
#
# COMPACT_ATOMS: atom_id res chain seq x y z
N MET A 1 19.70 -19.05 -9.99
CA MET A 1 18.37 -18.44 -10.28
C MET A 1 18.54 -16.94 -10.37
N THR A 2 18.17 -16.32 -11.48
CA THR A 2 18.41 -14.88 -11.73
C THR A 2 17.55 -14.02 -10.79
N PRO A 3 18.01 -12.83 -10.37
CA PRO A 3 17.28 -11.94 -9.45
C PRO A 3 15.86 -11.58 -9.92
N VAL A 4 15.65 -11.58 -11.23
CA VAL A 4 14.39 -11.22 -11.91
C VAL A 4 13.29 -12.27 -11.66
N ALA A 5 13.63 -13.56 -11.66
CA ALA A 5 12.66 -14.65 -11.48
C ALA A 5 11.99 -14.63 -10.08
N ASN A 6 12.66 -14.08 -9.08
CA ASN A 6 12.15 -14.01 -7.70
C ASN A 6 11.43 -12.70 -7.37
N ALA A 7 11.46 -11.70 -8.27
CA ALA A 7 10.86 -10.39 -8.02
C ALA A 7 9.34 -10.46 -7.77
N PRO A 8 8.53 -11.27 -8.51
CA PRO A 8 7.10 -11.36 -8.26
C PRO A 8 6.75 -11.99 -6.91
N ARG A 9 7.44 -13.08 -6.54
CA ARG A 9 7.22 -13.75 -5.25
C ARG A 9 7.57 -12.83 -4.08
N ARG A 10 8.70 -12.13 -4.17
CA ARG A 10 9.13 -11.18 -3.13
C ARG A 10 8.14 -10.02 -3.01
N TYR A 11 7.69 -9.46 -4.14
CA TYR A 11 6.66 -8.43 -4.16
C TYR A 11 5.37 -8.90 -3.47
N PHE A 12 4.89 -10.09 -3.81
CA PHE A 12 3.67 -10.64 -3.23
C PHE A 12 3.79 -10.79 -1.70
N ILE A 13 4.92 -11.27 -1.20
CA ILE A 13 5.16 -11.40 0.24
C ILE A 13 5.24 -10.03 0.92
N GLU A 14 6.01 -9.07 0.35
CA GLU A 14 6.13 -7.71 0.89
C GLU A 14 4.77 -6.99 0.93
N LEU A 15 3.96 -7.13 -0.13
CA LEU A 15 2.63 -6.55 -0.21
C LEU A 15 1.66 -7.20 0.78
N MET A 16 1.62 -8.54 0.85
CA MET A 16 0.72 -9.25 1.77
C MET A 16 1.06 -8.95 3.23
N LEU A 17 2.34 -8.82 3.57
CA LEU A 17 2.76 -8.38 4.91
C LEU A 17 2.30 -6.96 5.21
N ALA A 18 2.47 -6.02 4.27
CA ALA A 18 2.00 -4.65 4.43
C ALA A 18 0.47 -4.60 4.61
N MET A 19 -0.28 -5.40 3.85
CA MET A 19 -1.75 -5.49 3.99
C MET A 19 -2.18 -6.14 5.31
N ALA A 20 -1.48 -7.17 5.77
CA ALA A 20 -1.74 -7.78 7.08
C ALA A 20 -1.49 -6.78 8.22
N LEU A 21 -0.41 -5.99 8.14
CA LEU A 21 -0.12 -4.91 9.09
C LEU A 21 -1.18 -3.80 9.03
N TYR A 22 -1.65 -3.45 7.83
CA TYR A 22 -2.72 -2.47 7.65
C TYR A 22 -4.02 -2.94 8.32
N ALA A 23 -4.43 -4.18 8.06
CA ALA A 23 -5.60 -4.77 8.70
C ALA A 23 -5.46 -4.79 10.23
N ALA A 24 -4.31 -5.23 10.74
CA ALA A 24 -4.04 -5.22 12.18
C ALA A 24 -4.14 -3.80 12.77
N ALA A 25 -3.58 -2.79 12.10
CA ALA A 25 -3.68 -1.40 12.53
C ALA A 25 -5.13 -0.89 12.55
N LEU A 26 -5.97 -1.30 11.59
CA LEU A 26 -7.40 -0.97 11.58
C LEU A 26 -8.15 -1.64 12.74
N PHE A 27 -7.86 -2.91 13.06
CA PHE A 27 -8.46 -3.58 14.21
C PHE A 27 -8.07 -2.91 15.53
N VAL A 28 -6.78 -2.56 15.69
CA VAL A 28 -6.30 -1.80 16.84
C VAL A 28 -7.00 -0.45 16.94
N ARG A 29 -7.11 0.28 15.82
CA ARG A 29 -7.86 1.54 15.78
C ARG A 29 -9.31 1.33 16.20
N HIS A 30 -10.01 0.35 15.65
CA HIS A 30 -11.42 0.13 15.96
C HIS A 30 -11.65 -0.27 17.43
N GLY A 31 -10.82 -1.17 17.97
CA GLY A 31 -10.97 -1.66 19.34
C GLY A 31 -10.48 -0.68 20.41
N TRP A 32 -9.42 0.07 20.14
CA TRP A 32 -8.72 0.86 21.17
C TRP A 32 -9.10 2.34 21.18
N PHE A 33 -9.65 2.87 20.08
CA PHE A 33 -9.90 4.31 19.94
C PHE A 33 -10.87 4.89 20.98
N HIS A 34 -11.84 4.10 21.44
CA HIS A 34 -12.81 4.53 22.47
C HIS A 34 -12.33 4.31 23.90
N HIS A 35 -11.24 3.56 24.10
CA HIS A 35 -10.72 3.21 25.42
C HIS A 35 -9.61 4.16 25.90
N THR A 36 -9.07 4.98 25.01
CA THR A 36 -8.06 5.99 25.33
C THR A 36 -8.68 7.36 25.59
N GLY A 37 -8.61 7.84 26.84
CA GLY A 37 -8.93 9.21 27.22
C GLY A 37 -7.81 10.22 26.92
N ASP A 38 -6.62 9.73 26.56
CA ASP A 38 -5.46 10.55 26.24
C ASP A 38 -5.49 11.03 24.77
N PRO A 39 -5.52 12.35 24.51
CA PRO A 39 -5.50 12.92 23.17
C PRO A 39 -4.27 12.54 22.33
N GLU A 40 -3.09 12.39 22.95
CA GLU A 40 -1.84 12.13 22.23
C GLU A 40 -1.80 10.69 21.69
N LEU A 41 -2.17 9.71 22.52
CA LEU A 41 -2.32 8.32 22.09
C LEU A 41 -3.35 8.18 20.98
N ARG A 42 -4.44 8.95 21.04
CA ARG A 42 -5.48 8.92 20.02
C ARG A 42 -4.96 9.37 18.66
N LEU A 43 -4.11 10.40 18.62
CA LEU A 43 -3.44 10.85 17.40
C LEU A 43 -2.51 9.78 16.83
N VAL A 44 -1.71 9.13 17.67
CA VAL A 44 -0.81 8.05 17.25
C VAL A 44 -1.60 6.88 16.64
N ILE A 45 -2.69 6.47 17.27
CA ILE A 45 -3.56 5.38 16.79
C ILE A 45 -4.23 5.75 15.45
N MET A 46 -4.60 7.03 15.26
CA MET A 46 -5.16 7.51 13.99
C MET A 46 -4.14 7.48 12.85
N LEU A 47 -2.86 7.76 13.14
CA LEU A 47 -1.78 7.80 12.14
C LEU A 47 -1.18 6.40 11.87
N LEU A 48 -1.34 5.45 12.79
CA LEU A 48 -0.83 4.08 12.68
C LEU A 48 -1.05 3.40 11.31
N PRO A 49 -2.25 3.46 10.66
CA PRO A 49 -2.47 2.82 9.37
C PRO A 49 -1.70 3.45 8.20
N ILE A 50 -1.10 4.63 8.36
CA ILE A 50 -0.28 5.27 7.31
C ILE A 50 1.01 4.47 7.08
N LEU A 51 1.61 3.92 8.14
CA LEU A 51 2.89 3.22 8.03
C LEU A 51 2.79 1.95 7.15
N PRO A 52 1.79 1.07 7.30
CA PRO A 52 1.56 -0.04 6.37
C PRO A 52 1.32 0.39 4.92
N VAL A 53 0.63 1.51 4.68
CA VAL A 53 0.40 2.04 3.33
C VAL A 53 1.72 2.45 2.67
N PHE A 54 2.60 3.11 3.41
CA PHE A 54 3.95 3.43 2.93
C PHE A 54 4.77 2.18 2.58
N LEU A 55 4.68 1.12 3.40
CA LEU A 55 5.36 -0.15 3.12
C LEU A 55 4.85 -0.81 1.84
N ALA A 56 3.53 -0.79 1.63
CA ALA A 56 2.92 -1.29 0.40
C ALA A 56 3.40 -0.50 -0.83
N ALA A 57 3.40 0.84 -0.75
CA ALA A 57 3.90 1.69 -1.83
C ALA A 57 5.38 1.42 -2.15
N LEU A 58 6.21 1.22 -1.12
CA LEU A 58 7.62 0.88 -1.28
C LEU A 58 7.82 -0.50 -1.94
N ALA A 59 7.00 -1.49 -1.60
CA ALA A 59 7.01 -2.81 -2.23
C ALA A 59 6.65 -2.72 -3.73
N ILE A 60 5.61 -1.95 -4.07
CA ILE A 60 5.21 -1.68 -5.46
C ILE A 60 6.34 -0.98 -6.22
N TYR A 61 6.92 0.07 -5.64
CA TYR A 61 8.02 0.81 -6.25
C TYR A 61 9.23 -0.10 -6.56
N ARG A 62 9.63 -0.93 -5.59
CA ARG A 62 10.73 -1.89 -5.75
C ARG A 62 10.44 -2.94 -6.82
N PHE A 63 9.18 -3.37 -6.92
CA PHE A 63 8.76 -4.32 -7.95
C PHE A 63 8.83 -3.69 -9.34
N TYR A 64 8.27 -2.49 -9.50
CA TYR A 64 8.29 -1.73 -10.75
C TYR A 64 9.70 -1.44 -11.25
N TYR A 65 10.63 -1.08 -10.36
CA TYR A 65 12.03 -0.80 -10.73
C TYR A 65 12.82 -2.05 -11.17
N ARG A 66 12.31 -3.25 -10.87
CA ARG A 66 12.93 -4.52 -11.26
C ARG A 66 12.33 -5.12 -12.52
N MET A 67 11.32 -4.48 -13.11
CA MET A 67 10.73 -4.88 -14.38
C MET A 67 11.66 -4.52 -15.54
N ASP A 68 11.52 -5.24 -16.66
CA ASP A 68 12.05 -4.78 -17.94
C ASP A 68 11.30 -3.54 -18.46
N GLU A 69 11.85 -2.88 -19.47
CA GLU A 69 11.33 -1.63 -20.01
C GLU A 69 9.94 -1.77 -20.63
N MET A 70 9.67 -2.88 -21.33
CA MET A 70 8.39 -3.10 -22.00
C MET A 70 7.25 -3.28 -20.99
N HIS A 71 7.45 -4.15 -19.99
CA HIS A 71 6.48 -4.33 -18.92
C HIS A 71 6.30 -3.06 -18.08
N ARG A 72 7.39 -2.31 -17.88
CA ARG A 72 7.36 -1.04 -17.15
C ARG A 72 6.50 0.01 -17.88
N LEU A 73 6.61 0.11 -19.20
CA LEU A 73 5.77 0.99 -20.03
C LEU A 73 4.31 0.58 -19.99
N GLN A 74 4.01 -0.70 -20.24
CA GLN A 74 2.64 -1.22 -20.19
C GLN A 74 1.98 -1.02 -18.82
N THR A 75 2.75 -1.16 -17.74
CA THR A 75 2.28 -0.87 -16.37
C THR A 75 1.99 0.62 -16.20
N LEU A 76 2.81 1.51 -16.78
CA LEU A 76 2.58 2.95 -16.69
C LEU A 76 1.33 3.38 -17.48
N GLU A 77 1.10 2.81 -18.66
CA GLU A 77 -0.10 3.05 -19.46
C GLU A 77 -1.37 2.59 -18.74
N SER A 78 -1.36 1.40 -18.15
CA SER A 78 -2.49 0.90 -17.37
C SER A 78 -2.71 1.72 -16.09
N LEU A 79 -1.65 2.23 -15.46
CA LEU A 79 -1.74 3.12 -14.31
C LEU A 79 -2.32 4.48 -14.70
N ALA A 80 -1.94 5.05 -15.84
CA ALA A 80 -2.52 6.30 -16.35
C ALA A 80 -4.03 6.15 -16.61
N PHE A 81 -4.45 5.05 -17.23
CA PHE A 81 -5.87 4.78 -17.48
C PHE A 81 -6.66 4.59 -16.19
N SER A 82 -6.17 3.73 -15.28
CA SER A 82 -6.83 3.48 -14.00
C SER A 82 -6.89 4.73 -13.13
N ALA A 83 -5.82 5.53 -13.06
CA ALA A 83 -5.81 6.80 -12.33
C ALA A 83 -6.82 7.80 -12.90
N GLY A 84 -6.95 7.90 -14.22
CA GLY A 84 -7.96 8.74 -14.87
C GLY A 84 -9.38 8.33 -14.47
N VAL A 85 -9.68 7.02 -14.52
CA VAL A 85 -10.98 6.50 -14.09
C VAL A 85 -11.21 6.77 -12.59
N THR A 86 -10.23 6.49 -11.73
CA THR A 86 -10.34 6.74 -10.29
C THR A 86 -10.57 8.23 -9.98
N ALA A 87 -9.88 9.15 -10.68
CA ALA A 87 -10.07 10.58 -10.49
C ALA A 87 -11.48 11.03 -10.87
N LEU A 88 -12.03 10.51 -11.97
CA LEU A 88 -13.42 10.78 -12.36
C LEU A 88 -14.40 10.33 -11.26
N PHE A 89 -14.24 9.11 -10.73
CA PHE A 89 -15.05 8.63 -9.62
C PHE A 89 -14.89 9.48 -8.35
N ALA A 90 -13.66 9.85 -7.99
CA ALA A 90 -13.37 10.59 -6.78
C ALA A 90 -13.97 12.01 -6.77
N ILE A 91 -14.08 12.66 -7.93
CA ILE A 91 -14.69 14.00 -8.07
C ILE A 91 -16.22 13.90 -8.19
N SER A 92 -16.75 12.72 -8.53
CA SER A 92 -18.18 12.50 -8.74
C SER A 92 -18.99 12.26 -7.45
N TRP A 93 -18.34 12.25 -6.28
CA TRP A 93 -18.98 12.08 -4.96
C TRP A 93 -18.79 13.34 -4.12
#